data_AF-A0A847D0S8-F1
#
_entry.id   AF-A0A847D0S8-F1
#
_cell.length_a   1.000
_cell.length_b   1.000
_cell.length_c   1.000
_cell.angle_alpha   90.00
_cell.angle_beta   90.00
_cell.angle_gamma   90.00
#
_symmetry.space_group_name_H-M   'P 1'
#
loop_
_entity.id
_entity.type
_entity.pdbx_description
1 polymer ?
#
loop_
_entity_poly.entity_id
_entity_poly.type
_entity_poly.pdbx_seq_one_letter_code
_entity_poly.pdbx_strand_id
1 'polypeptide(L)'
;MAKKKINSAKKNNQKVSNSSKDSMVSKVEIREKRESSLSRLIGTLFIVFGLLLIGYGIFSYLKNNKNPQLDESLSSPSIADTVTAVNGENIVVKGIAEGFKKAQVYIDNELVGTAKIGKDGKFEFIQKIEDEGKYIVSVSAIKGFLKKIVTPKSDPIIVSVDRTAPELSKINYSKEVGTETFALSGEAEPGSKVVVKRGTDIYEAEVGNDGKFVLKDISLREEGSNVFAVALKDEAGNSKEVEEKVSVVYSKDSSVNGNAVIDSDLPVAAGELQLALSILKDGQIMGIIGILALIAFLASSGIVIYKKNRLQ
;
A
#
# COMPACT_ATOMS: atom_id res chain seq x y z
N MET A 1 -6.02 -44.02 87.30
CA MET A 1 -6.69 -45.30 87.60
C MET A 1 -6.83 -46.08 86.29
N ALA A 2 -5.99 -47.09 86.05
CA ALA A 2 -6.25 -48.53 86.26
C ALA A 2 -7.14 -49.11 85.12
N LYS A 3 -6.84 -50.21 84.41
CA LYS A 3 -6.18 -51.51 84.70
C LYS A 3 -5.57 -52.05 83.37
N LYS A 4 -4.42 -52.75 83.31
CA LYS A 4 -4.15 -54.15 83.73
C LYS A 4 -5.17 -55.14 83.11
N LYS A 5 -4.86 -56.31 82.51
CA LYS A 5 -3.67 -57.19 82.53
C LYS A 5 -4.00 -58.48 81.71
N ILE A 6 -2.99 -59.34 81.47
CA ILE A 6 -3.00 -60.84 81.34
C ILE A 6 -3.20 -61.43 79.93
N ASN A 7 -2.53 -62.51 79.49
CA ASN A 7 -1.28 -63.26 79.79
C ASN A 7 -1.24 -64.44 78.78
N SER A 8 -0.05 -64.91 78.41
CA SER A 8 0.42 -66.32 78.55
C SER A 8 1.71 -66.46 77.72
N ALA A 9 2.90 -66.67 78.28
CA ALA A 9 3.42 -67.80 79.07
C ALA A 9 3.77 -69.04 78.24
N LYS A 10 5.07 -69.18 77.93
CA LYS A 10 5.89 -70.42 77.90
C LYS A 10 7.26 -70.06 77.29
N LYS A 11 8.41 -70.56 77.71
CA LYS A 11 8.87 -71.28 78.91
C LYS A 11 10.40 -71.23 78.82
N ASN A 12 11.05 -71.11 79.97
CA ASN A 12 12.49 -71.29 80.17
C ASN A 12 13.04 -72.54 79.50
N ASN A 13 14.27 -72.44 79.01
CA ASN A 13 15.31 -73.39 79.40
C ASN A 13 16.68 -72.68 79.47
N GLN A 14 17.08 -72.36 80.69
CA GLN A 14 18.48 -72.19 81.06
C GLN A 14 19.19 -73.53 80.92
N LYS A 15 20.39 -73.52 80.33
CA LYS A 15 21.44 -74.45 80.70
C LYS A 15 22.70 -73.62 80.94
N VAL A 16 23.09 -73.54 82.21
CA VAL A 16 24.31 -72.91 82.70
C VAL A 16 25.35 -74.00 82.97
N SER A 17 26.62 -73.58 82.95
CA SER A 17 27.86 -74.24 83.42
C SER A 17 28.60 -75.04 82.34
N ASN A 18 29.91 -74.88 82.10
CA ASN A 18 31.03 -74.31 82.87
C ASN A 18 32.05 -73.71 81.87
N SER A 19 32.58 -72.50 82.06
CA SER A 19 33.84 -72.19 82.78
C SER A 19 35.09 -72.90 82.25
N SER A 20 35.80 -72.24 81.32
CA SER A 20 37.27 -72.15 81.32
C SER A 20 37.74 -70.96 80.49
N LYS A 21 38.62 -70.15 81.08
CA LYS A 21 39.31 -68.97 80.53
C LYS A 21 39.93 -69.25 79.16
N ASP A 22 39.78 -68.35 78.17
CA ASP A 22 40.93 -67.60 77.61
C ASP A 22 40.55 -66.57 76.51
N SER A 23 41.34 -65.50 76.49
CA SER A 23 41.58 -64.52 75.41
C SER A 23 40.49 -63.52 74.98
N MET A 24 40.81 -62.23 75.22
CA MET A 24 40.22 -61.07 74.56
C MET A 24 40.61 -61.07 73.08
N VAL A 25 39.72 -61.41 72.14
CA VAL A 25 39.88 -60.96 70.74
C VAL A 25 38.52 -60.74 70.06
N SER A 26 38.26 -59.48 69.73
CA SER A 26 37.42 -58.93 68.67
C SER A 26 35.98 -59.45 68.43
N LYS A 27 35.03 -58.62 68.83
CA LYS A 27 33.70 -58.56 68.21
C LYS A 27 33.83 -57.92 66.83
N VAL A 28 34.07 -58.71 65.78
CA VAL A 28 34.03 -58.23 64.40
C VAL A 28 32.61 -58.36 63.89
N GLU A 29 31.85 -57.26 63.98
CA GLU A 29 30.64 -57.11 63.16
C GLU A 29 31.08 -56.97 61.70
N ILE A 30 30.89 -58.02 60.90
CA ILE A 30 31.02 -57.93 59.45
C ILE A 30 29.80 -57.14 58.97
N ARG A 31 29.94 -55.82 58.86
CA ARG A 31 29.01 -55.02 58.06
C ARG A 31 29.18 -55.46 56.62
N GLU A 32 28.20 -56.17 56.09
CA GLU A 32 28.07 -56.42 54.66
C GLU A 32 28.31 -55.11 53.90
N LYS A 33 29.32 -55.14 53.04
CA LYS A 33 29.80 -54.03 52.24
C LYS A 33 28.72 -53.67 51.22
N ARG A 34 27.70 -52.90 51.63
CA ARG A 34 26.64 -52.42 50.73
C ARG A 34 27.28 -51.66 49.58
N GLU A 35 26.88 -52.06 48.37
CA GLU A 35 27.42 -51.69 47.07
C GLU A 35 27.88 -50.23 46.92
N SER A 36 29.20 -50.02 46.97
CA SER A 36 29.84 -48.77 46.52
C SER A 36 29.81 -48.60 45.00
N SER A 37 29.45 -49.64 44.25
CA SER A 37 29.34 -49.65 42.79
C SER A 37 28.25 -48.68 42.32
N LEU A 38 27.09 -48.68 42.98
CA LEU A 38 25.97 -47.79 42.65
C LEU A 38 26.34 -46.31 42.88
N SER A 39 26.87 -45.96 44.05
CA SER A 39 27.30 -44.58 44.32
C SER A 39 28.34 -44.06 43.32
N ARG A 40 29.28 -44.91 42.90
CA ARG A 40 30.27 -44.57 41.86
C ARG A 40 29.62 -44.39 40.48
N LEU A 41 28.67 -45.27 40.11
CA LEU A 41 27.90 -45.17 38.86
C LEU A 41 27.09 -43.87 38.80
N ILE A 42 26.35 -43.55 39.86
CA ILE A 42 25.60 -42.29 39.97
C ILE A 42 26.56 -41.09 39.89
N GLY A 43 27.68 -41.12 40.63
CA GLY A 43 28.69 -40.06 40.59
C GLY A 43 29.27 -39.84 39.18
N THR A 44 29.63 -40.91 38.47
CA THR A 44 30.11 -40.81 37.09
C THR A 44 29.04 -40.30 36.14
N LEU A 45 27.78 -40.70 36.33
CA LEU A 45 26.66 -40.22 35.52
C LEU A 45 26.45 -38.72 35.72
N PHE A 46 26.50 -38.22 36.96
CA PHE A 46 26.44 -36.79 37.25
C PHE A 46 27.60 -35.99 36.64
N ILE A 47 28.82 -36.54 36.65
CA ILE A 47 29.97 -35.90 36.02
C ILE A 47 29.78 -35.84 34.49
N VAL A 48 29.33 -36.92 33.87
CA VAL A 48 29.05 -36.97 32.42
C VAL A 48 27.94 -35.98 32.06
N PHE A 49 26.84 -35.94 32.82
CA PHE A 49 25.78 -34.95 32.61
C PHE A 49 26.26 -33.51 32.83
N GLY A 50 27.11 -33.28 33.84
CA GLY A 50 27.72 -31.97 34.09
C GLY A 50 28.57 -31.50 32.91
N LEU A 51 29.43 -32.36 32.39
CA LEU A 51 30.24 -32.06 31.20
C LEU A 51 29.38 -31.85 29.95
N LEU A 52 28.30 -32.62 29.77
CA LEU A 52 27.37 -32.47 28.67
C LEU A 52 26.63 -31.12 28.75
N LEU A 53 26.19 -30.70 29.93
CA LEU A 53 25.55 -29.41 30.16
C LEU A 53 26.52 -28.23 29.96
N ILE A 54 27.77 -28.35 30.42
CA ILE A 54 28.81 -27.33 30.17
C ILE A 54 29.12 -27.25 28.67
N GLY A 55 29.27 -28.40 28.00
CA GLY A 55 29.46 -28.48 26.55
C GLY A 55 28.29 -27.86 25.79
N TYR A 56 27.05 -28.13 26.21
CA TYR A 56 25.85 -27.51 25.66
C TYR A 56 25.81 -26.00 25.93
N GLY A 57 26.21 -25.54 27.12
CA GLY A 57 26.29 -24.13 27.46
C GLY A 57 27.28 -23.38 26.57
N ILE A 58 28.49 -23.92 26.37
CA ILE A 58 29.51 -23.37 25.48
C ILE A 58 29.02 -23.39 24.03
N PHE A 59 28.43 -24.50 23.57
CA PHE A 59 27.87 -24.63 22.23
C PHE A 59 26.74 -23.61 21.98
N SER A 60 25.83 -23.45 22.95
CA SER A 60 24.72 -22.50 22.90
C SER A 60 25.23 -21.06 22.86
N TYR A 61 26.23 -20.72 23.69
CA TYR A 61 26.87 -19.42 23.70
C TYR A 61 27.54 -19.08 22.36
N LEU A 62 28.34 -20.01 21.81
CA LEU A 62 29.00 -19.84 20.52
C LEU A 62 28.00 -19.74 19.34
N LYS A 63 26.86 -20.43 19.44
CA LYS A 63 25.78 -20.39 18.45
C LYS A 63 25.02 -19.06 18.46
N ASN A 64 24.82 -18.44 19.62
CA ASN A 64 24.03 -17.21 19.74
C ASN A 64 24.84 -15.92 19.58
N ASN A 65 26.15 -15.90 19.92
CA ASN A 65 26.91 -14.64 20.08
C ASN A 65 27.63 -14.09 18.84
N LYS A 66 27.24 -14.46 17.61
CA LYS A 66 27.84 -13.88 16.40
C LYS A 66 26.82 -13.01 15.67
N ASN A 67 27.05 -11.69 15.73
CA ASN A 67 26.41 -10.74 14.83
C ASN A 67 26.71 -11.16 13.39
N PRO A 68 25.72 -11.08 12.50
CA PRO A 68 25.92 -11.50 11.13
C PRO A 68 26.89 -10.53 10.44
N GLN A 69 27.81 -11.07 9.64
CA GLN A 69 28.83 -10.27 8.94
C GLN A 69 28.31 -9.86 7.57
N LEU A 70 28.45 -8.57 7.23
CA LEU A 70 28.13 -8.07 5.90
C LEU A 70 29.19 -8.56 4.90
N ASP A 71 28.74 -9.09 3.77
CA ASP A 71 29.58 -9.48 2.64
C ASP A 71 29.09 -8.75 1.38
N GLU A 72 29.82 -7.72 0.98
CA GLU A 72 29.48 -6.85 -0.15
C GLU A 72 29.62 -7.53 -1.51
N SER A 73 30.24 -8.72 -1.58
CA SER A 73 30.39 -9.47 -2.83
C SER A 73 29.13 -10.25 -3.24
N LEU A 74 28.16 -10.36 -2.34
CA LEU A 74 26.92 -11.11 -2.56
C LEU A 74 25.87 -10.26 -3.30
N SER A 75 25.07 -10.90 -4.13
CA SER A 75 23.93 -10.25 -4.78
C SER A 75 22.89 -9.80 -3.75
N SER A 76 22.43 -8.56 -3.88
CA SER A 76 21.32 -8.05 -3.09
C SER A 76 19.99 -8.70 -3.53
N PRO A 77 19.02 -8.84 -2.60
CA PRO A 77 17.66 -9.25 -2.94
C PRO A 77 16.99 -8.27 -3.91
N SER A 78 16.05 -8.77 -4.72
CA SER A 78 15.15 -7.93 -5.52
C SER A 78 13.76 -7.90 -4.89
N ILE A 79 13.13 -6.72 -4.88
CA ILE A 79 11.77 -6.50 -4.37
C ILE A 79 10.82 -5.90 -5.41
N ALA A 80 11.12 -6.09 -6.69
CA ALA A 80 10.37 -5.51 -7.81
C ALA A 80 8.88 -5.94 -7.86
N ASP A 81 8.53 -7.08 -7.28
CA ASP A 81 7.15 -7.58 -7.22
C ASP A 81 6.32 -6.93 -6.10
N THR A 82 6.89 -6.01 -5.34
CA THR A 82 6.19 -5.29 -4.26
C THR A 82 5.35 -4.16 -4.85
N VAL A 83 4.08 -4.09 -4.45
CA VAL A 83 3.16 -3.03 -4.85
C VAL A 83 3.55 -1.72 -4.17
N THR A 84 3.58 -0.62 -4.93
CA THR A 84 4.05 0.70 -4.47
C THR A 84 2.95 1.61 -3.95
N ALA A 85 1.67 1.34 -4.25
CA ALA A 85 0.53 2.10 -3.73
C ALA A 85 -0.51 1.12 -3.16
N VAL A 86 -0.87 1.28 -1.89
CA VAL A 86 -1.75 0.33 -1.18
C VAL A 86 -2.77 1.07 -0.31
N ASN A 87 -3.98 0.54 -0.28
CA ASN A 87 -5.07 1.03 0.57
C ASN A 87 -5.40 0.16 1.78
N GLY A 88 -4.60 -0.88 2.03
CA GLY A 88 -4.77 -1.78 3.15
C GLY A 88 -4.10 -1.30 4.43
N GLU A 89 -4.34 -2.05 5.50
CA GLU A 89 -3.55 -1.94 6.74
C GLU A 89 -2.16 -2.58 6.61
N ASN A 90 -1.86 -3.27 5.51
CA ASN A 90 -0.66 -4.07 5.38
C ASN A 90 0.15 -3.72 4.13
N ILE A 91 1.46 -3.52 4.31
CA ILE A 91 2.44 -3.56 3.23
C ILE A 91 2.84 -5.02 3.02
N VAL A 92 2.66 -5.51 1.79
CA VAL A 92 3.06 -6.87 1.40
C VAL A 92 4.33 -6.79 0.55
N VAL A 93 5.46 -7.08 1.17
CA VAL A 93 6.77 -7.07 0.53
C VAL A 93 7.02 -8.43 -0.13
N LYS A 94 7.17 -8.40 -1.45
CA LYS A 94 7.45 -9.58 -2.28
C LYS A 94 8.77 -9.41 -2.99
N GLY A 95 9.54 -10.49 -3.05
CA GLY A 95 10.85 -10.43 -3.68
C GLY A 95 11.51 -11.79 -3.90
N ILE A 96 12.71 -11.72 -4.45
CA ILE A 96 13.55 -12.86 -4.80
C ILE A 96 14.94 -12.68 -4.17
N ALA A 97 15.45 -13.74 -3.55
CA ALA A 97 16.78 -13.81 -2.95
C ALA A 97 17.34 -15.24 -3.06
N GLU A 98 17.96 -15.56 -4.20
CA GLU A 98 18.44 -16.90 -4.50
C GLU A 98 19.58 -17.36 -3.59
N GLY A 99 19.54 -18.62 -3.14
CA GLY A 99 20.61 -19.22 -2.36
C GLY A 99 20.69 -18.79 -0.89
N PHE A 100 19.72 -18.01 -0.41
CA PHE A 100 19.58 -17.57 0.99
C PHE A 100 18.42 -18.30 1.71
N LYS A 101 18.38 -18.21 3.04
CA LYS A 101 17.35 -18.88 3.85
C LYS A 101 16.31 -17.93 4.42
N LYS A 102 16.72 -16.70 4.71
CA LYS A 102 15.84 -15.69 5.30
C LYS A 102 16.10 -14.33 4.66
N ALA A 103 15.04 -13.59 4.40
CA ALA A 103 15.08 -12.18 4.06
C ALA A 103 14.84 -11.36 5.34
N GLN A 104 15.58 -10.26 5.52
CA GLN A 104 15.36 -9.25 6.54
C GLN A 104 14.72 -8.05 5.87
N VAL A 105 13.54 -7.66 6.34
CA VAL A 105 12.78 -6.55 5.77
C VAL A 105 12.98 -5.32 6.64
N TYR A 106 13.31 -4.21 5.99
CA TYR A 106 13.49 -2.92 6.62
C TYR A 106 12.46 -1.94 6.09
N ILE A 107 11.85 -1.18 7.00
CA ILE A 107 10.98 -0.04 6.67
C ILE A 107 11.59 1.18 7.35
N ASP A 108 11.77 2.26 6.60
CA ASP A 108 12.41 3.50 7.06
C ASP A 108 13.77 3.25 7.72
N ASN A 109 14.50 2.30 7.14
CA ASN A 109 15.82 1.82 7.58
C ASN A 109 15.81 1.02 8.90
N GLU A 110 14.66 0.83 9.56
CA GLU A 110 14.49 0.00 10.76
C GLU A 110 14.15 -1.46 10.39
N LEU A 111 14.75 -2.43 11.10
CA LEU A 111 14.45 -3.85 10.89
C LEU A 111 13.09 -4.20 11.49
N VAL A 112 12.08 -4.37 10.64
CA VAL A 112 10.72 -4.71 11.09
C VAL A 112 10.49 -6.22 11.24
N GLY A 113 11.25 -7.05 10.51
CA GLY A 113 11.09 -8.49 10.62
C GLY A 113 11.92 -9.33 9.65
N THR A 114 11.62 -10.62 9.63
CA THR A 114 12.28 -11.58 8.73
C THR A 114 11.29 -12.54 8.08
N ALA A 115 11.43 -12.79 6.79
CA ALA A 115 10.68 -13.79 6.04
C ALA A 115 11.54 -15.01 5.70
N LYS A 116 10.93 -16.18 5.58
CA LYS A 116 11.60 -17.38 5.06
C LYS A 116 11.61 -17.32 3.54
N ILE A 117 12.74 -17.68 2.95
CA ILE A 117 12.88 -17.77 1.49
C ILE A 117 12.56 -19.20 1.06
N GLY A 118 11.70 -19.33 0.04
CA GLY A 118 11.30 -20.59 -0.57
C GLY A 118 12.43 -21.26 -1.37
N LYS A 119 12.20 -22.50 -1.81
CA LYS A 119 13.17 -23.23 -2.65
C LYS A 119 13.34 -22.59 -4.03
N ASP A 120 12.33 -21.85 -4.47
CA ASP A 120 12.28 -21.04 -5.69
C ASP A 120 12.93 -19.66 -5.51
N GLY A 121 13.53 -19.37 -4.35
CA GLY A 121 14.17 -18.10 -4.06
C GLY A 121 13.18 -16.97 -3.72
N LYS A 122 11.87 -17.22 -3.75
CA LYS A 122 10.84 -16.20 -3.47
C LYS A 122 10.59 -16.06 -1.98
N PHE A 123 10.19 -14.86 -1.57
CA PHE A 123 9.71 -14.60 -0.22
C PHE A 123 8.55 -13.62 -0.23
N GLU A 124 7.74 -13.69 0.83
CA GLU A 124 6.65 -12.76 1.10
C GLU A 124 6.71 -12.39 2.58
N PHE A 125 6.56 -11.09 2.86
CA PHE A 125 6.49 -10.54 4.20
C PHE A 125 5.33 -9.57 4.29
N ILE A 126 4.53 -9.68 5.36
CA ILE A 126 3.38 -8.82 5.59
C ILE A 126 3.68 -7.99 6.83
N GLN A 127 3.71 -6.66 6.67
CA GLN A 127 3.86 -5.71 7.75
C GLN A 127 2.58 -4.90 7.92
N LYS A 128 2.02 -4.91 9.13
CA LYS A 128 0.92 -4.01 9.48
C LYS A 128 1.47 -2.59 9.70
N ILE A 129 0.81 -1.60 9.12
CA ILE A 129 1.12 -0.18 9.24
C ILE A 129 -0.08 0.52 9.84
N GLU A 130 0.14 1.35 10.85
CA GLU A 130 -0.94 2.06 11.55
C GLU A 130 -1.32 3.35 10.81
N ASP A 131 -0.33 4.15 10.42
CA ASP A 131 -0.55 5.46 9.81
C ASP A 131 -0.53 5.42 8.27
N GLU A 132 -1.13 6.43 7.65
CA GLU A 132 -0.97 6.68 6.22
C GLU A 132 0.34 7.43 5.96
N GLY A 133 0.91 7.25 4.77
CA GLY A 133 2.13 7.94 4.38
C GLY A 133 3.03 7.15 3.44
N LYS A 134 4.25 7.67 3.27
CA LYS A 134 5.27 7.07 2.41
C LYS A 134 6.30 6.35 3.26
N TYR A 135 6.56 5.09 2.92
CA TYR A 135 7.45 4.18 3.63
C TYR A 135 8.57 3.72 2.71
N ILE A 136 9.81 3.79 3.18
CA ILE A 136 10.97 3.33 2.42
C ILE A 136 11.24 1.86 2.76
N VAL A 137 10.97 0.97 1.81
CA VAL A 137 11.15 -0.48 1.98
C VAL A 137 12.47 -0.92 1.35
N SER A 138 13.26 -1.68 2.10
CA SER A 138 14.47 -2.35 1.60
C SER A 138 14.63 -3.73 2.23
N VAL A 139 15.36 -4.62 1.56
CA VAL A 139 15.52 -6.02 2.03
C VAL A 139 16.98 -6.44 1.93
N SER A 140 17.48 -7.15 2.95
CA SER A 140 18.73 -7.92 2.86
C SER A 140 18.45 -9.41 3.06
N ALA A 141 19.40 -10.28 2.73
CA ALA A 141 19.25 -11.71 2.94
C ALA A 141 20.35 -12.28 3.84
N ILE A 142 19.99 -13.28 4.64
CA ILE A 142 20.92 -13.97 5.55
C ILE A 142 21.09 -15.44 5.15
N LYS A 143 22.33 -15.90 5.18
CA LYS A 143 22.73 -17.31 5.04
C LYS A 143 23.65 -17.75 6.19
N GLY A 144 23.63 -19.06 6.47
CA GLY A 144 24.55 -19.70 7.42
C GLY A 144 23.94 -20.01 8.79
N PHE A 145 24.42 -21.09 9.42
CA PHE A 145 23.94 -21.54 10.75
C PHE A 145 24.89 -21.12 11.88
N LEU A 146 26.21 -21.30 11.72
CA LEU A 146 27.24 -20.89 12.70
C LEU A 146 27.90 -19.55 12.38
N LYS A 147 28.17 -19.28 11.10
CA LYS A 147 28.64 -17.98 10.60
C LYS A 147 27.51 -17.40 9.77
N LYS A 148 26.78 -16.43 10.33
CA LYS A 148 25.72 -15.73 9.61
C LYS A 148 26.37 -14.67 8.74
N ILE A 149 26.04 -14.68 7.45
CA ILE A 149 26.48 -13.69 6.47
C ILE A 149 25.23 -12.96 5.98
N VAL A 150 25.31 -11.64 5.83
CA VAL A 150 24.26 -10.77 5.28
C VAL A 150 24.72 -10.21 3.94
N THR A 151 23.81 -10.11 2.99
CA THR A 151 24.01 -9.37 1.74
C THR A 151 23.94 -7.85 1.96
N PRO A 152 24.36 -7.03 0.98
CA PRO A 152 23.88 -5.66 0.86
C PRO A 152 22.35 -5.61 0.83
N LYS A 153 21.80 -4.45 1.20
CA LYS A 153 20.37 -4.18 1.04
C LYS A 153 20.03 -4.05 -0.45
N SER A 154 18.80 -4.38 -0.80
CA SER A 154 18.20 -4.07 -2.10
C SER A 154 18.17 -2.55 -2.32
N ASP A 155 17.99 -2.14 -3.58
CA ASP A 155 17.58 -0.77 -3.87
C ASP A 155 16.27 -0.47 -3.11
N PRO A 156 16.17 0.71 -2.47
CA PRO A 156 14.99 1.08 -1.73
C PRO A 156 13.84 1.38 -2.70
N ILE A 157 12.63 0.94 -2.34
CA ILE A 157 11.39 1.35 -2.99
C ILE A 157 10.55 2.19 -2.03
N ILE A 158 9.78 3.13 -2.58
CA ILE A 158 8.84 3.93 -1.79
C ILE A 158 7.46 3.28 -1.95
N VAL A 159 6.86 2.89 -0.83
CA VAL A 159 5.48 2.40 -0.77
C VAL A 159 4.60 3.49 -0.14
N SER A 160 3.57 3.92 -0.86
CA SER A 160 2.55 4.85 -0.37
C SER A 160 1.38 4.06 0.19
N VAL A 161 1.08 4.27 1.47
CA VAL A 161 -0.11 3.76 2.15
C VAL A 161 -1.11 4.90 2.23
N ASP A 162 -2.26 4.73 1.58
CA ASP A 162 -3.32 5.73 1.53
C ASP A 162 -4.67 5.02 1.56
N ARG A 163 -5.50 5.32 2.56
CA ARG A 163 -6.84 4.74 2.77
C ARG A 163 -7.93 5.81 2.63
N THR A 164 -7.54 7.01 2.24
CA THR A 164 -8.45 8.12 2.03
C THR A 164 -8.99 8.01 0.61
N ALA A 165 -10.32 8.00 0.48
CA ALA A 165 -10.92 7.94 -0.83
C ALA A 165 -10.86 9.31 -1.53
N PRO A 166 -10.62 9.34 -2.85
CA PRO A 166 -10.45 10.59 -3.56
C PRO A 166 -11.72 11.44 -3.59
N GLU A 167 -11.54 12.76 -3.62
CA GLU A 167 -12.65 13.72 -3.59
C GLU A 167 -12.91 14.39 -4.95
N LEU A 168 -14.20 14.61 -5.25
CA LEU A 168 -14.66 15.39 -6.39
C LEU A 168 -14.96 16.81 -5.92
N SER A 169 -14.25 17.80 -6.46
CA SER A 169 -14.40 19.20 -6.09
C SER A 169 -15.45 19.91 -6.94
N LYS A 170 -15.41 19.69 -8.26
CA LYS A 170 -16.30 20.36 -9.22
C LYS A 170 -16.57 19.47 -10.42
N ILE A 171 -17.78 19.56 -10.95
CA ILE A 171 -18.16 18.93 -12.21
C ILE A 171 -18.95 19.91 -13.06
N ASN A 172 -18.64 19.97 -14.36
CA ASN A 172 -19.25 20.84 -15.34
C ASN A 172 -19.65 20.03 -16.57
N TYR A 173 -20.90 20.17 -16.97
CA TYR A 173 -21.45 19.54 -18.16
C TYR A 173 -22.71 20.30 -18.61
N SER A 174 -23.07 20.14 -19.88
CA SER A 174 -24.31 20.70 -20.43
C SER A 174 -25.50 19.81 -20.05
N LYS A 175 -26.55 20.39 -19.48
CA LYS A 175 -27.76 19.64 -19.07
C LYS A 175 -28.62 19.20 -20.25
N GLU A 176 -28.49 19.88 -21.39
CA GLU A 176 -29.18 19.55 -22.62
C GLU A 176 -28.23 19.72 -23.80
N VAL A 177 -28.25 18.79 -24.75
CA VAL A 177 -27.39 18.81 -25.95
C VAL A 177 -28.13 18.32 -27.19
N GLY A 178 -27.74 18.87 -28.34
CA GLY A 178 -28.25 18.51 -29.68
C GLY A 178 -27.50 17.37 -30.35
N THR A 179 -26.46 16.84 -29.71
CA THR A 179 -25.56 15.82 -30.26
C THR A 179 -25.70 14.49 -29.53
N GLU A 180 -25.42 13.39 -30.23
CA GLU A 180 -25.41 12.02 -29.66
C GLU A 180 -24.26 11.77 -28.68
N THR A 181 -23.39 12.75 -28.51
CA THR A 181 -22.32 12.73 -27.50
C THR A 181 -22.32 14.02 -26.70
N PHE A 182 -21.82 13.94 -25.47
CA PHE A 182 -21.47 15.11 -24.68
C PHE A 182 -20.08 14.97 -24.07
N ALA A 183 -19.59 16.06 -23.51
CA ALA A 183 -18.35 16.10 -22.77
C ALA A 183 -18.59 16.65 -21.36
N LEU A 184 -17.70 16.25 -20.46
CA LEU A 184 -17.78 16.48 -19.03
C LEU A 184 -16.39 16.91 -18.57
N SER A 185 -16.32 18.01 -17.84
CA SER A 185 -15.07 18.50 -17.25
C SER A 185 -15.25 18.71 -15.76
N GLY A 186 -14.15 18.86 -15.04
CA GLY A 186 -14.24 19.06 -13.60
C GLY A 186 -12.90 19.18 -12.91
N GLU A 187 -12.98 19.23 -11.59
CA GLU A 187 -11.84 19.24 -10.69
C GLU A 187 -12.02 18.13 -9.66
N ALA A 188 -10.96 17.35 -9.46
CA ALA A 188 -10.90 16.23 -8.53
C ALA A 188 -9.47 16.11 -7.96
N GLU A 189 -9.24 15.15 -7.08
CA GLU A 189 -7.91 14.89 -6.54
C GLU A 189 -6.88 14.57 -7.64
N PRO A 190 -5.73 15.26 -7.69
CA PRO A 190 -4.67 15.01 -8.67
C PRO A 190 -4.17 13.56 -8.67
N GLY A 191 -3.94 13.00 -9.86
CA GLY A 191 -3.47 11.61 -10.01
C GLY A 191 -4.55 10.55 -9.78
N SER A 192 -5.75 10.94 -9.34
CA SER A 192 -6.91 10.05 -9.33
C SER A 192 -7.49 9.85 -10.73
N LYS A 193 -8.43 8.93 -10.85
CA LYS A 193 -9.15 8.58 -12.07
C LYS A 193 -10.65 8.78 -11.85
N VAL A 194 -11.27 9.50 -12.77
CA VAL A 194 -12.73 9.67 -12.84
C VAL A 194 -13.31 8.60 -13.74
N VAL A 195 -14.31 7.90 -13.24
CA VAL A 195 -15.03 6.83 -13.93
C VAL A 195 -16.50 7.22 -14.03
N VAL A 196 -16.98 7.45 -15.25
CA VAL A 196 -18.38 7.77 -15.54
C VAL A 196 -19.05 6.55 -16.15
N LYS A 197 -20.19 6.13 -15.60
CA LYS A 197 -20.85 4.88 -15.99
C LYS A 197 -22.33 5.07 -16.28
N ARG A 198 -22.82 4.35 -17.30
CA ARG A 198 -24.25 4.18 -17.57
C ARG A 198 -24.52 2.78 -18.08
N GLY A 199 -25.14 1.95 -17.25
CA GLY A 199 -25.36 0.54 -17.57
C GLY A 199 -24.02 -0.17 -17.82
N THR A 200 -23.78 -0.60 -19.06
CA THR A 200 -22.52 -1.26 -19.47
C THR A 200 -21.45 -0.29 -19.97
N ASP A 201 -21.80 0.97 -20.25
CA ASP A 201 -20.85 1.94 -20.77
C ASP A 201 -20.00 2.50 -19.63
N ILE A 202 -18.68 2.53 -19.85
CA ILE A 202 -17.69 3.02 -18.90
C ILE A 202 -16.77 3.99 -19.65
N TYR A 203 -16.63 5.20 -19.09
CA TYR A 203 -15.73 6.24 -19.57
C TYR A 203 -14.77 6.59 -18.45
N GLU A 204 -13.48 6.70 -18.77
CA GLU A 204 -12.43 6.97 -17.78
C GLU A 204 -11.58 8.16 -18.20
N ALA A 205 -11.24 9.03 -17.24
CA ALA A 205 -10.24 10.09 -17.42
C ALA A 205 -9.32 10.14 -16.20
N GLU A 206 -8.04 10.37 -16.47
CA GLU A 206 -7.07 10.70 -15.43
C GLU A 206 -7.18 12.18 -15.06
N VAL A 207 -7.05 12.45 -13.77
CA VAL A 207 -7.02 13.81 -13.24
C VAL A 207 -5.59 14.31 -13.30
N GLY A 208 -5.39 15.43 -13.99
CA GLY A 208 -4.08 16.03 -14.14
C GLY A 208 -3.47 16.48 -12.79
N ASN A 209 -2.18 16.78 -12.81
CA ASN A 209 -1.48 17.33 -11.64
C ASN A 209 -2.04 18.69 -11.19
N ASP A 210 -2.75 19.39 -12.06
CA ASP A 210 -3.48 20.63 -11.78
C ASP A 210 -4.88 20.39 -11.18
N GLY A 211 -5.24 19.12 -10.93
CA GLY A 211 -6.53 18.70 -10.38
C GLY A 211 -7.66 18.72 -11.41
N LYS A 212 -7.39 19.01 -12.68
CA LYS A 212 -8.42 19.14 -13.72
C LYS A 212 -8.53 17.88 -14.55
N PHE A 213 -9.74 17.58 -15.01
CA PHE A 213 -9.98 16.48 -15.94
C PHE A 213 -11.02 16.86 -17.00
N VAL A 214 -10.94 16.20 -18.15
CA VAL A 214 -11.89 16.34 -19.26
C VAL A 214 -12.16 14.98 -19.88
N LEU A 215 -13.43 14.59 -19.89
CA LEU A 215 -13.99 13.47 -20.63
C LEU A 215 -14.73 13.99 -21.85
N LYS A 216 -14.42 13.46 -23.02
CA LYS A 216 -15.10 13.79 -24.28
C LYS A 216 -15.81 12.57 -24.84
N ASP A 217 -16.71 12.80 -25.78
CA ASP A 217 -17.36 11.76 -26.57
C ASP A 217 -18.15 10.73 -25.75
N ILE A 218 -18.77 11.17 -24.64
CA ILE A 218 -19.64 10.33 -23.82
C ILE A 218 -20.98 10.14 -24.57
N SER A 219 -21.34 8.90 -24.89
CA SER A 219 -22.50 8.60 -25.73
C SER A 219 -23.85 8.74 -25.00
N LEU A 220 -24.79 9.40 -25.66
CA LEU A 220 -26.19 9.57 -25.29
C LEU A 220 -27.03 8.64 -26.18
N ARG A 221 -27.08 7.36 -25.82
CA ARG A 221 -27.69 6.27 -26.63
C ARG A 221 -29.10 6.57 -27.17
N GLU A 222 -29.90 7.30 -26.41
CA GLU A 222 -31.32 7.53 -26.71
C GLU A 222 -31.68 9.00 -26.50
N GLU A 223 -32.61 9.49 -27.31
CA GLU A 223 -33.21 10.81 -27.16
C GLU A 223 -34.01 10.87 -25.83
N GLY A 224 -33.96 12.01 -25.16
CA GLY A 224 -34.50 12.21 -23.83
C GLY A 224 -33.45 12.13 -22.72
N SER A 225 -33.86 11.71 -21.52
CA SER A 225 -33.03 11.78 -20.31
C SER A 225 -32.01 10.63 -20.24
N ASN A 226 -30.74 10.99 -20.11
CA ASN A 226 -29.61 10.08 -19.95
C ASN A 226 -28.94 10.37 -18.60
N VAL A 227 -28.87 9.36 -17.72
CA VAL A 227 -28.30 9.51 -16.37
C VAL A 227 -27.05 8.65 -16.22
N PHE A 228 -25.98 9.25 -15.70
CA PHE A 228 -24.69 8.61 -15.45
C PHE A 228 -24.34 8.67 -13.97
N ALA A 229 -23.75 7.57 -13.48
CA ALA A 229 -23.09 7.52 -12.18
C ALA A 229 -21.62 7.93 -12.35
N VAL A 230 -21.08 8.63 -11.34
CA VAL A 230 -19.67 9.04 -11.32
C VAL A 230 -19.01 8.39 -10.12
N ALA A 231 -17.83 7.82 -10.34
CA ALA A 231 -16.98 7.28 -9.28
C ALA A 231 -15.55 7.78 -9.47
N LEU A 232 -14.85 8.01 -8.37
CA LEU A 232 -13.43 8.32 -8.36
C LEU A 232 -12.65 7.10 -7.89
N LYS A 233 -11.43 6.93 -8.39
CA LYS A 233 -10.49 5.91 -7.96
C LYS A 233 -9.08 6.46 -7.92
N ASP A 234 -8.33 6.26 -6.85
CA ASP A 234 -6.93 6.69 -6.76
C ASP A 234 -5.94 5.58 -7.16
N GLU A 235 -4.64 5.88 -7.05
CA GLU A 235 -3.55 4.94 -7.34
C GLU A 235 -3.45 3.82 -6.29
N ALA A 236 -3.75 4.11 -5.02
CA ALA A 236 -3.78 3.14 -3.93
C ALA A 236 -4.93 2.14 -4.02
N GLY A 237 -5.94 2.46 -4.84
CA GLY A 237 -7.12 1.65 -5.10
C GLY A 237 -8.35 2.03 -4.28
N ASN A 238 -8.34 3.13 -3.52
CA ASN A 238 -9.55 3.64 -2.89
C ASN A 238 -10.54 4.12 -3.95
N SER A 239 -11.83 3.97 -3.66
CA SER A 239 -12.87 4.39 -4.58
C SER A 239 -14.03 5.05 -3.84
N LYS A 240 -14.57 6.12 -4.42
CA LYS A 240 -15.73 6.85 -3.90
C LYS A 240 -16.76 6.99 -5.00
N GLU A 241 -17.99 6.54 -4.76
CA GLU A 241 -19.12 6.84 -5.63
C GLU A 241 -19.69 8.22 -5.27
N VAL A 242 -19.95 9.04 -6.28
CA VAL A 242 -20.49 10.38 -6.13
C VAL A 242 -22.02 10.27 -6.08
N GLU A 243 -22.63 10.84 -5.05
CA GLU A 243 -24.09 10.80 -4.88
C GLU A 243 -24.83 11.59 -5.98
N GLU A 244 -24.25 12.71 -6.41
CA GLU A 244 -24.79 13.51 -7.49
C GLU A 244 -24.57 12.82 -8.84
N LYS A 245 -25.68 12.48 -9.50
CA LYS A 245 -25.67 11.88 -10.83
C LYS A 245 -25.60 12.97 -11.90
N VAL A 246 -24.90 12.64 -12.99
CA VAL A 246 -24.86 13.47 -14.18
C VAL A 246 -26.09 13.17 -15.02
N SER A 247 -26.98 14.14 -15.20
CA SER A 247 -28.22 13.99 -15.97
C SER A 247 -28.19 14.92 -17.17
N VAL A 248 -28.18 14.34 -18.37
CA VAL A 248 -28.14 15.06 -19.66
C VAL A 248 -29.37 14.69 -20.48
N VAL A 249 -30.05 15.68 -21.01
CA VAL A 249 -31.15 15.51 -21.96
C VAL A 249 -30.60 15.62 -23.37
N TYR A 250 -30.76 14.57 -24.17
CA TYR A 250 -30.46 14.60 -25.60
C TYR A 250 -31.74 14.96 -26.35
N SER A 251 -31.70 15.99 -27.20
CA SER A 251 -32.80 16.37 -28.08
C SER A 251 -32.23 16.91 -29.38
N LYS A 252 -32.59 16.33 -30.53
CA LYS A 252 -32.06 16.78 -31.83
C LYS A 252 -32.37 18.24 -32.17
N ASP A 253 -33.41 18.79 -31.54
CA ASP A 253 -33.84 20.17 -31.71
C ASP A 253 -33.06 21.15 -30.81
N SER A 254 -32.19 20.66 -29.93
CA SER A 254 -31.42 21.51 -29.02
C SER A 254 -30.32 22.28 -29.75
N SER A 255 -30.19 23.57 -29.45
CA SER A 255 -29.18 24.45 -30.07
C SER A 255 -27.78 24.30 -29.47
N VAL A 256 -27.63 23.54 -28.38
CA VAL A 256 -26.36 23.37 -27.66
C VAL A 256 -25.58 22.20 -28.26
N ASN A 257 -24.38 22.48 -28.76
CA ASN A 257 -23.46 21.44 -29.19
C ASN A 257 -22.84 20.78 -27.93
N GLY A 258 -22.86 19.45 -27.81
CA GLY A 258 -22.49 18.73 -26.58
C GLY A 258 -21.01 18.80 -26.16
N ASN A 259 -20.21 19.68 -26.78
CA ASN A 259 -18.83 19.88 -26.41
C ASN A 259 -18.71 20.56 -25.04
N ALA A 260 -17.69 20.17 -24.28
CA ALA A 260 -17.40 20.76 -23.00
C ALA A 260 -16.94 22.19 -23.22
N VAL A 261 -17.55 23.13 -22.47
CA VAL A 261 -17.02 24.47 -22.32
C VAL A 261 -15.71 24.33 -21.52
N ILE A 262 -14.59 24.43 -22.23
CA ILE A 262 -13.24 24.26 -21.67
C ILE A 262 -12.79 25.52 -20.91
N ASP A 263 -13.54 26.62 -21.08
CA ASP A 263 -13.19 27.93 -20.56
C ASP A 263 -14.44 28.61 -20.02
N SER A 264 -14.45 28.89 -18.71
CA SER A 264 -15.56 29.61 -18.05
C SER A 264 -15.66 31.07 -18.52
N ASP A 265 -14.66 31.57 -19.24
CA ASP A 265 -14.59 32.95 -19.73
C ASP A 265 -14.97 33.12 -21.21
N LEU A 266 -15.31 32.02 -21.91
CA LEU A 266 -15.88 32.12 -23.25
C LEU A 266 -17.40 32.32 -23.14
N PRO A 267 -17.96 33.43 -23.66
CA PRO A 267 -19.40 33.57 -23.74
C PRO A 267 -19.94 32.43 -24.60
N VAL A 268 -20.76 31.57 -24.00
CA VAL A 268 -21.60 30.65 -24.76
C VAL A 268 -22.38 31.49 -25.75
N ALA A 269 -22.29 31.15 -27.04
CA ALA A 269 -23.01 31.85 -28.09
C ALA A 269 -24.51 31.63 -27.94
N ALA A 270 -25.14 32.42 -27.07
CA ALA A 270 -26.58 32.56 -26.97
C ALA A 270 -27.03 33.59 -28.01
N GLY A 271 -27.05 33.18 -29.28
CA GLY A 271 -27.55 34.05 -30.34
C GLY A 271 -27.41 33.44 -31.71
N GLU A 272 -28.54 33.31 -32.41
CA GLU A 272 -28.63 32.78 -33.76
C GLU A 272 -27.68 33.53 -34.70
N LEU A 273 -26.64 32.85 -35.17
CA LEU A 273 -25.76 33.29 -36.25
C LEU A 273 -26.56 33.76 -37.48
N GLN A 274 -27.77 33.22 -37.68
CA GLN A 274 -28.70 33.62 -38.73
C GLN A 274 -29.20 35.07 -38.59
N LEU A 275 -29.41 35.58 -37.37
CA LEU A 275 -29.85 36.94 -37.11
C LEU A 275 -28.71 37.95 -37.33
N ALA A 276 -27.47 37.57 -37.01
CA ALA A 276 -26.29 38.37 -37.35
C ALA A 276 -26.00 38.37 -38.87
N LEU A 277 -26.17 37.22 -39.54
CA LEU A 277 -26.04 37.13 -40.99
C LEU A 277 -27.20 37.80 -41.74
N SER A 278 -28.41 37.86 -41.18
CA SER A 278 -29.53 38.58 -41.80
C SER A 278 -29.28 40.09 -41.79
N ILE A 279 -28.74 40.65 -40.70
CA ILE A 279 -28.33 42.06 -40.65
C ILE A 279 -27.25 42.38 -41.71
N LEU A 280 -26.35 41.44 -42.00
CA LEU A 280 -25.38 41.55 -43.09
C LEU A 280 -26.00 41.39 -44.49
N LYS A 281 -27.00 40.52 -44.65
CA LYS A 281 -27.69 40.24 -45.93
C LYS A 281 -28.74 41.29 -46.30
N ASP A 282 -29.32 41.98 -45.33
CA ASP A 282 -30.42 42.95 -45.53
C ASP A 282 -29.97 44.27 -46.17
N GLY A 283 -28.71 44.36 -46.65
CA GLY A 283 -28.23 45.47 -47.47
C GLY A 283 -28.12 46.83 -46.77
N GLN A 284 -28.64 46.97 -45.54
CA GLN A 284 -28.58 48.19 -44.75
C GLN A 284 -27.13 48.62 -44.45
N ILE A 285 -26.23 47.66 -44.21
CA ILE A 285 -24.80 47.95 -43.99
C ILE A 285 -24.15 48.48 -45.28
N MET A 286 -24.45 47.88 -46.43
CA MET A 286 -23.99 48.37 -47.74
C MET A 286 -24.50 49.80 -48.04
N GLY A 287 -25.75 50.10 -47.67
CA GLY A 287 -26.31 51.45 -47.76
C GLY A 287 -25.57 52.46 -46.88
N ILE A 288 -25.28 52.11 -45.62
CA ILE A 288 -24.55 52.97 -44.68
C ILE A 288 -23.11 53.19 -45.13
N ILE A 289 -22.41 52.14 -45.58
CA ILE A 289 -21.05 52.25 -46.13
C ILE A 289 -21.05 53.10 -47.41
N GLY A 290 -22.05 52.93 -48.28
CA GLY A 290 -22.20 53.74 -49.49
C GLY A 290 -22.41 55.23 -49.19
N ILE A 291 -23.23 55.55 -48.20
CA ILE A 291 -23.46 56.95 -47.76
C ILE A 291 -22.18 57.52 -47.14
N LEU A 292 -21.48 56.76 -46.30
CA LEU A 292 -20.19 57.18 -45.72
C LEU A 292 -19.12 57.44 -46.81
N ALA A 293 -19.05 56.57 -47.81
CA ALA A 293 -18.15 56.75 -48.95
C ALA A 293 -18.50 58.00 -49.77
N LEU A 294 -19.80 58.28 -49.98
CA LEU A 294 -20.27 59.48 -50.67
C LEU A 294 -19.92 60.76 -49.88
N ILE A 295 -20.08 60.75 -48.56
CA ILE A 295 -19.71 61.88 -47.70
C ILE A 295 -18.19 62.13 -47.75
N ALA A 296 -17.38 61.08 -47.70
CA ALA A 296 -15.93 61.19 -47.84
C ALA A 296 -15.51 61.71 -49.22
N PHE A 297 -16.19 61.28 -50.29
CA PHE A 297 -15.95 61.76 -51.64
C PHE A 297 -16.31 63.25 -51.80
N LEU A 298 -17.44 63.70 -51.22
CA LEU A 298 -17.84 65.11 -51.25
C LEU A 298 -16.91 65.99 -50.41
N ALA A 299 -16.43 65.50 -49.26
CA ALA A 299 -15.47 66.23 -48.44
C ALA A 299 -14.13 66.41 -49.17
N SER A 300 -13.64 65.38 -49.87
CA SER A 300 -12.38 65.46 -50.62
C SER A 300 -12.49 66.34 -51.87
N SER A 301 -13.60 66.29 -52.60
CA SER A 301 -13.83 67.14 -53.78
C SER A 301 -14.11 68.61 -53.43
N GLY A 302 -14.74 68.89 -52.29
CA GLY A 302 -14.88 70.25 -51.76
C GLY A 302 -13.53 70.91 -51.44
N ILE A 303 -12.58 70.16 -50.89
CA ILE A 303 -11.21 70.64 -50.60
C ILE A 303 -10.44 70.94 -51.90
N VAL A 304 -10.63 70.12 -52.95
CA VAL A 304 -9.96 70.32 -54.25
C VAL A 304 -10.50 71.56 -54.99
N ILE A 305 -11.81 71.81 -54.93
CA ILE A 305 -12.42 73.00 -55.55
C ILE A 305 -12.05 74.28 -54.79
N TYR A 306 -12.02 74.25 -53.46
CA TYR A 306 -11.58 75.38 -52.63
C TYR A 306 -10.12 75.77 -52.90
N LYS A 307 -9.24 74.79 -53.15
CA LYS A 307 -7.82 75.05 -53.45
C LYS A 307 -7.58 75.61 -54.86
N LYS A 308 -8.46 75.29 -55.83
CA LYS A 308 -8.36 75.79 -57.22
C LYS A 308 -8.76 77.26 -57.36
N ASN A 309 -9.71 77.74 -56.55
CA ASN A 309 -10.14 79.15 -56.57
C ASN A 309 -9.20 80.12 -55.82
N ARG A 310 -8.15 79.63 -55.16
CA ARG A 310 -7.13 80.47 -54.50
C ARG A 310 -5.88 80.71 -55.35
N LEU A 311 -5.84 80.16 -56.57
CA LEU A 311 -4.72 80.22 -57.50
C LEU A 311 -5.10 80.85 -58.86
N GLN A 312 -6.17 81.65 -58.90
CA GLN A 312 -6.45 82.57 -60.01
C GLN A 312 -6.43 84.00 -59.50
#